data_AF-A0A1L9BIJ2-F1
#
_entry.id   AF-A0A1L9BIJ2-F1
#
_cell.length_a   1.000
_cell.length_b   1.000
_cell.length_c   1.000
_cell.angle_alpha   90.00
_cell.angle_beta   90.00
_cell.angle_gamma   90.00
#
_symmetry.space_group_name_H-M   'P 1'
#
loop_
_entity.id
_entity.type
_entity.pdbx_description
1 polymer ?
#
loop_
_entity_poly.entity_id
_entity_poly.type
_entity_poly.pdbx_seq_one_letter_code
_entity_poly.pdbx_strand_id
1 'polypeptide(L)'
;MKATHLLTALSVLCPALAWSLPVHSVWSNQGLYVSEPGASATPSSAKSTFNWQEANSASAFLNAQATTPAGVRYEFSLVSVSGDPSADVVRGLWNVTRNGAPLCTMCAGSAYGLSQAPGAYFKIYVDGERYHLSGYITNRYDY
;
A
#
# COMPACT_ATOMS: atom_id res chain seq x y z
N MET A 1 -46.09 46.49 -5.37
CA MET A 1 -45.09 46.94 -6.37
C MET A 1 -44.07 47.80 -5.61
N LYS A 2 -42.77 47.54 -5.53
CA LYS A 2 -41.82 46.83 -6.40
C LYS A 2 -40.80 46.07 -5.52
N ALA A 3 -40.63 44.78 -5.78
CA ALA A 3 -39.47 44.02 -5.35
C ALA A 3 -38.44 44.13 -6.47
N THR A 4 -37.26 44.63 -6.19
CA THR A 4 -36.18 44.68 -7.17
C THR A 4 -34.83 44.47 -6.50
N HIS A 5 -34.31 43.26 -6.76
CA HIS A 5 -32.90 42.90 -6.93
C HIS A 5 -32.03 42.72 -5.68
N LEU A 6 -32.35 41.67 -4.89
CA LEU A 6 -31.29 40.84 -4.29
C LEU A 6 -30.74 39.92 -5.39
N LEU A 7 -29.71 40.36 -6.09
CA LEU A 7 -28.84 39.51 -6.90
C LEU A 7 -27.40 39.93 -6.61
N THR A 8 -26.97 39.64 -5.39
CA THR A 8 -25.58 39.80 -4.98
C THR A 8 -25.06 38.42 -4.58
N ALA A 9 -24.27 37.85 -5.51
CA ALA A 9 -23.23 36.86 -5.29
C ALA A 9 -23.58 35.64 -4.42
N LEU A 10 -24.19 34.62 -5.04
CA LEU A 10 -24.17 33.25 -4.51
C LEU A 10 -23.42 32.34 -5.50
N SER A 11 -22.13 32.60 -5.70
CA SER A 11 -21.29 31.82 -6.62
C SER A 11 -19.88 31.54 -6.10
N VAL A 12 -19.63 31.59 -4.79
CA VAL A 12 -18.31 31.24 -4.23
C VAL A 12 -18.41 30.51 -2.89
N LEU A 13 -19.14 29.40 -2.83
CA LEU A 13 -18.99 28.41 -1.76
C LEU A 13 -19.28 27.00 -2.30
N CYS A 14 -18.75 26.67 -3.48
CA CYS A 14 -18.35 25.29 -3.67
C CYS A 14 -17.05 25.17 -2.88
N PRO A 15 -16.99 24.45 -1.74
CA PRO A 15 -15.72 23.86 -1.40
C PRO A 15 -15.32 23.08 -2.65
N ALA A 16 -14.19 23.44 -3.27
CA ALA A 16 -13.51 22.53 -4.16
C ALA A 16 -13.12 21.35 -3.28
N LEU A 17 -14.05 20.40 -3.12
CA LEU A 17 -13.82 19.13 -2.47
C LEU A 17 -12.76 18.47 -3.34
N ALA A 18 -11.52 18.52 -2.86
CA ALA A 18 -10.32 17.87 -3.35
C ALA A 18 -10.54 17.07 -4.63
N TRP A 19 -10.34 17.71 -5.79
CA TRP A 19 -10.26 17.00 -7.06
C TRP A 19 -8.98 16.16 -7.07
N SER A 20 -9.20 14.89 -6.69
CA SER A 20 -8.49 13.65 -7.03
C SER A 20 -6.96 13.75 -7.13
N LEU A 21 -6.27 13.69 -5.99
CA LEU A 21 -4.89 13.19 -6.01
C LEU A 21 -4.90 11.76 -6.58
N PRO A 22 -3.88 11.36 -7.37
CA PRO A 22 -3.85 10.07 -8.03
C PRO A 22 -4.15 8.93 -7.07
N VAL A 23 -5.04 8.04 -7.50
CA VAL A 23 -5.33 6.80 -6.79
C VAL A 23 -4.73 5.64 -7.57
N HIS A 24 -4.06 4.77 -6.84
CA HIS A 24 -3.38 3.62 -7.39
C HIS A 24 -3.93 2.35 -6.79
N SER A 25 -4.04 1.32 -7.62
CA SER A 25 -4.25 -0.05 -7.22
C SER A 25 -3.28 -0.96 -7.96
N VAL A 26 -2.54 -1.75 -7.20
CA VAL A 26 -1.52 -2.68 -7.69
C VAL A 26 -1.80 -4.06 -7.10
N TRP A 27 -1.74 -5.08 -7.95
CA TRP A 27 -1.91 -6.47 -7.55
C TRP A 27 -0.73 -7.32 -8.00
N SER A 28 -0.47 -8.35 -7.22
CA SER A 28 0.51 -9.37 -7.54
C SER A 28 -0.05 -10.76 -7.27
N ASN A 29 0.23 -11.71 -8.16
CA ASN A 29 0.12 -13.15 -7.91
C ASN A 29 1.46 -13.88 -8.08
N GLN A 30 2.57 -13.13 -8.10
CA GLN A 30 3.93 -13.64 -8.35
C GLN A 30 4.89 -13.13 -7.28
N GLY A 31 5.30 -14.02 -6.38
CA GLY A 31 6.30 -13.74 -5.35
C GLY A 31 7.71 -13.84 -5.91
N LEU A 32 8.63 -13.06 -5.36
CA LEU A 32 10.05 -13.08 -5.69
C LEU A 32 10.87 -13.59 -4.50
N TYR A 33 10.64 -13.03 -3.32
CA TYR A 33 11.44 -13.35 -2.14
C TYR A 33 10.68 -13.03 -0.85
N VAL A 34 10.88 -13.85 0.18
CA VAL A 34 10.46 -13.58 1.56
C VAL A 34 11.60 -13.91 2.52
N SER A 35 11.83 -13.05 3.52
CA SER A 35 12.82 -13.32 4.57
C SER A 35 12.40 -12.76 5.93
N GLU A 36 12.93 -13.43 6.95
CA GLU A 36 12.93 -13.05 8.35
C GLU A 36 14.34 -13.28 8.93
N PRO A 37 14.66 -12.85 10.17
CA PRO A 37 15.97 -13.10 10.75
C PRO A 37 16.33 -14.59 10.77
N GLY A 38 17.39 -14.96 10.05
CA GLY A 38 17.90 -16.34 9.98
C GLY A 38 17.19 -17.24 8.98
N ALA A 39 16.19 -16.78 8.22
CA ALA A 39 15.51 -17.58 7.21
C ALA A 39 15.09 -16.77 5.99
N SER A 40 15.21 -17.38 4.81
CA SER A 40 14.71 -16.79 3.57
C SER A 40 14.29 -17.85 2.57
N ALA A 41 13.37 -17.50 1.68
CA ALA A 41 12.93 -18.39 0.61
C ALA A 41 12.41 -17.60 -0.60
N THR A 42 12.49 -18.22 -1.77
CA THR A 42 11.61 -17.89 -2.89
C THR A 42 10.22 -18.49 -2.62
N PRO A 43 9.14 -17.69 -2.56
CA PRO A 43 7.80 -18.21 -2.31
C PRO A 43 7.34 -19.17 -3.42
N SER A 44 6.65 -20.26 -3.04
CA SER A 44 5.94 -21.13 -3.99
C SER A 44 4.61 -20.53 -4.45
N SER A 45 4.04 -19.62 -3.65
CA SER A 45 2.92 -18.76 -4.03
C SER A 45 2.99 -17.45 -3.28
N ALA A 46 2.51 -16.37 -3.89
CA ALA A 46 2.32 -15.10 -3.21
C ALA A 46 1.14 -14.34 -3.81
N LYS A 47 0.49 -13.52 -3.00
CA LYS A 47 -0.60 -12.64 -3.42
C LYS A 47 -0.44 -11.30 -2.71
N SER A 48 -0.54 -10.20 -3.45
CA SER A 48 -0.48 -8.86 -2.86
C SER A 48 -1.54 -7.95 -3.46
N THR A 49 -2.01 -7.01 -2.65
CA THR A 49 -2.99 -5.98 -3.03
C THR A 49 -2.62 -4.70 -2.33
N PHE A 50 -2.31 -3.68 -3.11
CA PHE A 50 -1.90 -2.36 -2.63
C PHE A 50 -2.82 -1.32 -3.24
N ASN A 51 -3.52 -0.57 -2.41
CA ASN A 51 -4.38 0.53 -2.82
C ASN A 51 -3.94 1.75 -2.03
N TRP A 52 -3.68 2.88 -2.69
CA TRP A 52 -3.39 4.12 -1.97
C TRP A 52 -3.74 5.33 -2.81
N GLN A 53 -3.97 6.45 -2.13
CA GLN A 53 -4.07 7.77 -2.74
C GLN A 53 -2.84 8.60 -2.34
N GLU A 54 -2.20 9.24 -3.32
CA GLU A 54 -1.08 10.15 -3.05
C GLU A 54 -1.52 11.27 -2.10
N ALA A 55 -0.61 11.70 -1.20
CA ALA A 55 -0.84 12.75 -0.21
C ALA A 55 -2.12 12.62 0.64
N ASN A 56 -2.65 11.40 0.78
CA ASN A 56 -3.76 11.10 1.68
C ASN A 56 -3.44 9.89 2.55
N SER A 57 -2.94 10.15 3.75
CA SER A 57 -2.57 9.12 4.73
C SER A 57 -3.76 8.31 5.28
N ALA A 58 -5.00 8.76 5.07
CA ALA A 58 -6.20 8.03 5.48
C ALA A 58 -6.65 7.00 4.44
N SER A 59 -6.18 7.10 3.20
CA SER A 59 -6.61 6.28 2.07
C SER A 59 -5.49 5.38 1.58
N ALA A 60 -5.05 4.43 2.42
CA ALA A 60 -4.15 3.36 1.99
C ALA A 60 -4.48 2.01 2.63
N PHE A 61 -4.46 0.96 1.83
CA PHE A 61 -4.61 -0.43 2.23
C PHE A 61 -3.57 -1.27 1.48
N LEU A 62 -2.61 -1.83 2.22
CA LEU A 62 -1.57 -2.68 1.67
C LEU A 62 -1.54 -4.02 2.42
N ASN A 63 -1.72 -5.11 1.69
CA ASN A 63 -1.60 -6.47 2.21
C ASN A 63 -0.82 -7.33 1.23
N ALA A 64 0.11 -8.14 1.75
CA ALA A 64 0.85 -9.12 0.98
C ALA A 64 1.00 -10.42 1.76
N GLN A 65 0.82 -11.53 1.06
CA GLN A 65 0.92 -12.88 1.60
C GLN A 65 1.89 -13.69 0.75
N ALA A 66 2.70 -14.52 1.39
CA ALA A 66 3.61 -15.44 0.72
C ALA A 66 3.61 -16.80 1.41
N THR A 67 3.62 -17.87 0.64
CA THR A 67 3.80 -19.24 1.14
C THR A 67 5.11 -19.78 0.59
N THR A 68 5.97 -20.29 1.48
CA THR A 68 7.23 -20.94 1.10
C THR A 68 7.00 -22.36 0.57
N PRO A 69 7.97 -22.97 -0.11
CA PRO A 69 7.89 -24.38 -0.50
C PRO A 69 7.65 -25.35 0.66
N ALA A 70 8.11 -25.00 1.87
CA ALA A 70 7.89 -25.78 3.09
C ALA A 70 6.50 -25.57 3.72
N GLY A 71 5.61 -24.80 3.08
CA GLY A 71 4.26 -24.54 3.58
C GLY A 71 4.16 -23.44 4.64
N VAL A 72 5.27 -22.80 5.02
CA VAL A 72 5.26 -21.64 5.94
C VAL A 72 4.60 -20.46 5.24
N ARG A 73 3.59 -19.86 5.89
CA ARG A 73 2.85 -18.69 5.41
C ARG A 73 3.32 -17.42 6.11
N TYR A 74 3.55 -16.37 5.36
CA TYR A 74 3.84 -15.03 5.85
C TYR A 74 2.76 -14.07 5.40
N GLU A 75 2.45 -13.09 6.25
CA GLU A 75 1.55 -11.99 5.91
C GLU A 75 2.14 -10.67 6.40
N PHE A 76 2.12 -9.68 5.52
CA PHE A 76 2.54 -8.30 5.77
C PHE A 76 1.32 -7.41 5.56
N SER A 77 0.88 -6.74 6.61
CA SER A 77 -0.29 -5.85 6.58
C SER A 77 0.07 -4.47 7.07
N LEU A 78 -0.23 -3.45 6.26
CA LEU A 78 -0.15 -2.06 6.69
C LEU A 78 -1.27 -1.78 7.70
N VAL A 79 -0.89 -1.26 8.86
CA VAL A 79 -1.79 -0.91 9.97
C VAL A 79 -2.16 0.57 9.91
N SER A 80 -1.18 1.44 9.67
CA SER A 80 -1.38 2.88 9.57
C SER A 80 -0.30 3.50 8.70
N VAL A 81 -0.65 4.51 7.92
CA VAL A 81 0.32 5.29 7.13
C VAL A 81 1.08 6.26 8.03
N SER A 82 2.36 6.46 7.76
CA SER A 82 3.20 7.51 8.36
C SER A 82 3.66 8.48 7.29
N GLY A 83 3.21 9.74 7.38
CA GLY A 83 3.47 10.77 6.37
C GLY A 83 2.61 10.59 5.11
N ASP A 84 2.92 11.37 4.08
CA ASP A 84 2.16 11.40 2.83
C ASP A 84 2.63 10.30 1.87
N PRO A 85 1.72 9.42 1.40
CA PRO A 85 2.01 8.50 0.32
C PRO A 85 2.44 9.23 -0.96
N SER A 86 3.35 8.63 -1.71
CA SER A 86 3.74 9.08 -3.05
C SER A 86 3.31 8.03 -4.08
N ALA A 87 3.46 8.35 -5.37
CA ALA A 87 3.28 7.37 -6.44
C ALA A 87 4.08 6.07 -6.27
N ASP A 88 5.28 6.12 -5.65
CA ASP A 88 6.18 4.96 -5.58
C ASP A 88 6.26 4.31 -4.19
N VAL A 89 5.99 5.06 -3.13
CA VAL A 89 6.27 4.63 -1.76
C VAL A 89 5.12 4.94 -0.82
N VAL A 90 4.76 3.93 -0.01
CA VAL A 90 3.90 4.05 1.16
C VAL A 90 4.68 3.63 2.40
N ARG A 91 4.81 4.53 3.37
CA ARG A 91 5.48 4.29 4.66
C ARG A 91 4.43 4.16 5.77
N GLY A 92 4.72 3.38 6.81
CA GLY A 92 3.78 3.22 7.90
C GLY A 92 4.18 2.21 8.96
N LEU A 93 3.21 1.85 9.79
CA LEU A 93 3.31 0.76 10.75
C LEU A 93 2.74 -0.51 10.14
N TRP A 94 3.42 -1.63 10.36
CA TRP A 94 3.10 -2.90 9.75
C TRP A 94 2.97 -4.00 10.80
N ASN A 95 2.08 -4.95 10.51
CA ASN A 95 2.05 -6.24 11.16
C ASN A 95 2.66 -7.29 10.24
N VAL A 96 3.53 -8.12 10.79
CA VAL A 96 4.13 -9.27 10.10
C VAL A 96 3.79 -10.52 10.89
N THR A 97 3.21 -11.51 10.23
CA THR A 97 2.90 -12.81 10.84
C THR A 97 3.57 -13.95 10.10
N ARG A 98 3.81 -15.05 10.84
CA ARG A 98 4.25 -16.34 10.32
C ARG A 98 3.31 -17.42 10.82
N ASN A 99 2.62 -18.09 9.91
CA ASN A 99 1.57 -19.06 10.21
C ASN A 99 0.51 -18.50 11.19
N GLY A 100 0.20 -17.20 11.06
CA GLY A 100 -0.72 -16.48 11.95
C GLY A 100 -0.13 -16.05 13.30
N ALA A 101 1.06 -16.52 13.68
CA ALA A 101 1.76 -16.02 14.86
C ALA A 101 2.44 -14.67 14.56
N PRO A 102 2.32 -13.66 15.42
CA PRO A 102 2.97 -12.37 15.20
C PRO A 102 4.49 -12.50 15.28
N LEU A 103 5.19 -12.02 14.25
CA LEU A 103 6.63 -11.81 14.26
C LEU A 103 6.97 -10.38 14.65
N CYS A 104 6.15 -9.44 14.18
CA CYS A 104 6.26 -8.02 14.46
C CYS A 104 4.85 -7.42 14.47
N THR A 105 4.59 -6.50 15.40
CA THR A 105 3.31 -5.80 15.52
C THR A 105 3.57 -4.32 15.61
N MET A 106 2.92 -3.54 14.73
CA MET A 106 3.11 -2.09 14.59
C MET A 106 4.58 -1.66 14.43
N CYS A 107 5.42 -2.41 13.72
CA CYS A 107 6.79 -1.96 13.44
C CYS A 107 6.82 -1.03 12.24
N ALA A 108 7.74 -0.06 12.26
CA ALA A 108 7.96 0.83 11.13
C ALA A 108 8.40 0.04 9.89
N GLY A 109 7.88 0.44 8.72
CA GLY A 109 8.20 -0.18 7.45
C GLY A 109 7.70 0.62 6.27
N SER A 110 7.99 0.10 5.07
CA SER A 110 7.59 0.72 3.81
C SER A 110 7.40 -0.30 2.71
N ALA A 111 6.43 -0.04 1.83
CA ALA A 111 6.34 -0.64 0.52
C ALA A 111 6.85 0.36 -0.53
N TYR A 112 7.70 -0.07 -1.45
CA TYR A 112 8.30 0.75 -2.50
C TYR A 112 8.42 0.02 -3.83
N GLY A 113 8.71 0.76 -4.91
CA GLY A 113 8.58 0.24 -6.27
C GLY A 113 7.12 0.14 -6.71
N LEU A 114 6.23 0.89 -6.05
CA LEU A 114 4.80 0.82 -6.28
C LEU A 114 4.37 1.57 -7.54
N SER A 115 5.20 2.46 -8.11
CA SER A 115 4.88 3.20 -9.34
C SER A 115 5.27 2.44 -10.61
N GLN A 116 5.78 1.22 -10.48
CA GLN A 116 6.33 0.46 -11.60
C GLN A 116 5.24 -0.18 -12.48
N ALA A 117 5.58 -0.49 -13.73
CA ALA A 117 4.68 -1.17 -14.66
C ALA A 117 4.50 -2.67 -14.29
N PRO A 118 3.44 -3.33 -14.78
CA PRO A 118 3.34 -4.79 -14.71
C PRO A 118 4.59 -5.49 -15.26
N GLY A 119 5.06 -6.52 -14.56
CA GLY A 119 6.32 -7.24 -14.82
C GLY A 119 7.52 -6.71 -14.01
N ALA A 120 7.43 -5.52 -13.44
CA ALA A 120 8.46 -4.98 -12.54
C ALA A 120 8.25 -5.41 -11.09
N TYR A 121 9.31 -5.33 -10.28
CA TYR A 121 9.29 -5.74 -8.89
C TYR A 121 8.78 -4.64 -7.96
N PHE A 122 8.17 -5.04 -6.85
CA PHE A 122 7.93 -4.22 -5.67
C PHE A 122 8.58 -4.89 -4.45
N LYS A 123 8.77 -4.12 -3.37
CA LYS A 123 9.36 -4.63 -2.13
C LYS A 123 8.67 -4.02 -0.92
N ILE A 124 8.57 -4.81 0.15
CA ILE A 124 8.09 -4.42 1.48
C ILE A 124 9.22 -4.72 2.45
N TYR A 125 9.65 -3.71 3.21
CA TYR A 125 10.58 -3.86 4.31
C TYR A 125 9.94 -3.40 5.62
N VAL A 126 10.16 -4.18 6.68
CA VAL A 126 9.64 -3.89 8.02
C VAL A 126 10.75 -4.12 9.04
N ASP A 127 10.78 -3.29 10.08
CA ASP A 127 11.71 -3.37 11.22
C ASP A 127 13.18 -3.28 10.78
N GLY A 128 13.53 -2.22 10.05
CA GLY A 128 14.89 -2.03 9.54
C GLY A 128 15.34 -3.15 8.58
N GLU A 129 14.42 -3.59 7.71
CA GLU A 129 14.62 -4.67 6.72
C GLU A 129 14.80 -6.08 7.30
N ARG A 130 14.59 -6.27 8.61
CA ARG A 130 14.62 -7.59 9.25
C ARG A 130 13.57 -8.53 8.68
N TYR A 131 12.42 -7.98 8.27
CA TYR A 131 11.40 -8.70 7.53
C TYR A 131 11.24 -8.10 6.13
N HIS A 132 11.25 -8.96 5.12
CA HIS A 132 11.18 -8.55 3.73
C HIS A 132 10.22 -9.46 2.96
N LEU A 133 9.39 -8.85 2.12
CA LEU A 133 8.63 -9.53 1.08
C LEU A 133 8.76 -8.76 -0.23
N SER A 134 8.98 -9.46 -1.33
CA SER A 134 8.95 -8.88 -2.68
C SER A 134 8.23 -9.78 -3.67
N GLY A 135 7.78 -9.16 -4.76
CA GLY A 135 7.09 -9.83 -5.85
C GLY A 135 7.08 -8.96 -7.09
N TYR A 136 6.38 -9.44 -8.11
CA TYR A 136 6.18 -8.72 -9.36
C TYR A 136 4.77 -8.15 -9.43
N ILE A 137 4.65 -6.92 -9.91
CA ILE A 137 3.34 -6.33 -10.23
C ILE A 137 2.78 -7.12 -11.40
N THR A 138 1.61 -7.72 -11.23
CA THR A 138 0.96 -8.49 -12.31
C THR A 138 -0.21 -7.74 -12.91
N ASN A 139 -0.81 -6.81 -12.15
CA ASN A 139 -1.85 -5.94 -12.65
C ASN A 139 -1.81 -4.58 -11.93
N ARG A 140 -2.26 -3.53 -12.62
CA ARG A 140 -2.25 -2.15 -12.14
C ARG A 140 -3.47 -1.40 -12.67
N TYR A 141 -4.03 -0.53 -11.85
CA TYR A 141 -5.07 0.41 -12.23
C TYR A 141 -4.82 1.74 -11.51
N ASP A 142 -4.76 2.83 -12.26
CA ASP A 142 -4.56 4.19 -11.74
C ASP A 142 -5.70 5.10 -12.26
N TYR A 143 -6.16 6.06 -11.44
CA TYR A 143 -7.21 7.03 -11.81
C TYR A 143 -7.15 8.34 -11.02
#